data_AF-A0A7Y4SQA5-F1
#
_entry.id   AF-A0A7Y4SQA5-F1
#
_cell.length_a   1.000
_cell.length_b   1.000
_cell.length_c   1.000
_cell.angle_alpha   90.00
_cell.angle_beta   90.00
_cell.angle_gamma   90.00
#
_symmetry.space_group_name_H-M   'P 1'
#
loop_
_entity.id
_entity.type
_entity.pdbx_description
1 polymer ?
#
loop_
_entity_poly.entity_id
_entity_poly.type
_entity_poly.pdbx_seq_one_letter_code
_entity_poly.pdbx_strand_id
1 'polypeptide(L)'
;MTPTGHPPLAARRRRDVLLLLVGAPAFITALGIASLELWRLSSPDSRAFSSPAAASLAEAIARDDVNRAYDFIRGGEDPNAPLLVEHPALTGGRKVRVAPLIWAVATDADRSLQMLLGFGARVDAKTIRQARCLAEQLGHTRLVRSLEKHGENLANDEPCPRPGESGVTPFEALARAD
;
A
#
# COMPACT_ATOMS: atom_id res chain seq x y z
N MET A 1 -67.51 32.67 -8.31
CA MET A 1 -66.61 33.45 -9.18
C MET A 1 -65.23 33.46 -8.53
N THR A 2 -64.32 32.60 -8.99
CA THR A 2 -62.93 32.53 -8.51
C THR A 2 -62.03 33.06 -9.62
N PRO A 3 -61.24 34.13 -9.39
CA PRO A 3 -60.32 34.62 -10.40
C PRO A 3 -59.10 33.69 -10.45
N THR A 4 -58.93 33.00 -11.57
CA THR A 4 -57.69 32.29 -11.90
C THR A 4 -56.60 33.33 -12.23
N GLY A 5 -55.87 33.77 -11.20
CA GLY A 5 -54.69 34.62 -11.37
C GLY A 5 -53.54 33.81 -11.98
N HIS A 6 -53.31 33.95 -13.28
CA HIS A 6 -52.07 33.49 -13.89
C HIS A 6 -50.91 34.33 -13.34
N PRO A 7 -49.80 33.71 -12.89
CA PRO A 7 -48.66 34.46 -12.38
C PRO A 7 -48.11 35.37 -13.49
N PRO A 8 -47.69 36.60 -13.17
CA PRO A 8 -47.15 37.53 -14.15
C PRO A 8 -45.92 36.90 -14.82
N LEU A 9 -45.80 37.05 -16.14
CA LEU A 9 -44.73 36.45 -16.96
C LEU A 9 -43.31 36.69 -16.40
N ALA A 10 -43.11 37.80 -15.68
CA ALA A 10 -41.86 38.14 -15.01
C ALA A 10 -41.47 37.19 -13.85
N ALA A 11 -42.44 36.66 -13.10
CA ALA A 11 -42.20 35.72 -12.00
C ALA A 11 -41.78 34.34 -12.50
N ARG A 12 -42.36 33.91 -13.63
CA ARG A 12 -41.99 32.66 -14.32
C ARG A 12 -40.56 32.72 -14.86
N ARG A 13 -40.21 33.82 -15.55
CA ARG A 13 -38.87 34.04 -16.09
C ARG A 13 -37.78 34.09 -15.02
N ARG A 14 -38.04 34.70 -13.86
CA ARG A 14 -37.09 34.72 -12.73
C ARG A 14 -36.90 33.34 -12.11
N ARG A 15 -37.97 32.56 -11.96
CA ARG A 15 -37.91 31.19 -11.45
C ARG A 15 -37.17 30.27 -12.42
N ASP A 16 -37.41 30.41 -13.71
CA ASP A 16 -36.71 29.64 -14.75
C ASP A 16 -35.22 29.99 -14.77
N VAL A 17 -34.86 31.27 -14.67
CA VAL A 17 -33.46 31.74 -14.56
C VAL A 17 -32.78 31.23 -13.29
N LEU A 18 -33.47 31.22 -12.14
CA LEU A 18 -32.95 30.64 -10.90
C LEU A 18 -32.75 29.13 -10.99
N LEU A 19 -33.69 28.40 -11.60
CA LEU A 19 -33.56 26.97 -11.85
C LEU A 19 -32.41 26.66 -12.80
N LEU A 20 -32.16 27.53 -13.80
CA LEU A 20 -31.03 27.40 -14.71
C LEU A 20 -29.69 27.71 -14.01
N LEU A 21 -29.64 28.75 -13.17
CA LEU A 21 -28.44 29.14 -12.44
C LEU A 21 -28.02 28.12 -11.36
N VAL A 22 -28.97 27.43 -10.74
CA VAL A 22 -28.69 26.46 -9.68
C VAL A 22 -28.68 25.02 -10.19
N GLY A 23 -29.61 24.68 -11.09
CA GLY A 23 -29.77 23.32 -11.61
C GLY A 23 -28.74 22.94 -12.67
N ALA A 24 -28.38 23.87 -13.57
CA ALA A 24 -27.43 23.56 -14.64
C ALA A 24 -26.02 23.19 -14.12
N PRO A 25 -25.43 23.91 -13.15
CA PRO A 25 -24.10 23.54 -12.63
C PRO A 25 -24.10 22.14 -11.99
N ALA A 26 -25.12 21.82 -11.18
CA ALA A 26 -25.24 20.51 -10.54
C ALA A 26 -25.41 19.37 -11.55
N PHE A 27 -26.14 19.61 -12.63
CA PHE A 27 -26.32 18.62 -13.70
C PHE A 27 -25.01 18.41 -14.49
N ILE A 28 -24.28 19.49 -14.76
CA ILE A 28 -22.98 19.42 -15.44
C ILE A 28 -21.95 18.68 -14.58
N THR A 29 -21.87 18.95 -13.27
CA THR A 29 -20.94 18.24 -12.38
C THR A 29 -21.28 16.76 -12.26
N ALA A 30 -22.57 16.42 -12.13
CA ALA A 30 -23.01 15.03 -12.09
C ALA A 30 -22.66 14.27 -13.38
N LEU A 31 -22.90 14.87 -14.55
CA LEU A 31 -22.50 14.30 -15.84
C LEU A 31 -20.97 14.16 -15.95
N GLY A 32 -20.22 15.13 -15.47
CA GLY A 32 -18.75 15.08 -15.44
C GLY A 32 -18.23 13.92 -14.60
N ILE A 33 -18.74 13.76 -13.37
CA ILE A 33 -18.37 12.65 -12.48
C ILE A 33 -18.78 11.31 -13.09
N ALA A 34 -20.00 11.18 -13.61
CA ALA A 34 -20.46 9.95 -14.23
C ALA A 34 -19.59 9.56 -15.45
N SER A 35 -19.17 10.55 -16.25
CA SER A 35 -18.28 10.33 -17.38
C SER A 35 -16.88 9.91 -16.94
N LEU A 36 -16.35 10.50 -15.86
CA LEU A 36 -15.06 10.12 -15.28
C LEU A 36 -15.06 8.70 -14.72
N GLU A 37 -16.10 8.31 -13.98
CA GLU A 37 -16.24 6.95 -13.46
C GLU A 37 -16.39 5.93 -14.61
N LEU A 38 -17.16 6.27 -15.64
CA LEU A 38 -17.28 5.42 -16.83
C LEU A 38 -15.94 5.26 -17.56
N TRP A 39 -15.16 6.34 -17.66
CA TRP A 39 -13.82 6.29 -18.23
C TRP A 39 -12.86 5.47 -17.38
N ARG A 40 -12.90 5.62 -16.05
CA ARG A 40 -12.09 4.84 -15.11
C ARG A 40 -12.38 3.33 -15.19
N LEU A 41 -13.66 2.95 -15.31
CA LEU A 41 -14.07 1.55 -15.47
C LEU A 41 -13.63 0.95 -16.82
N SER A 42 -13.63 1.76 -17.89
CA SER A 42 -13.24 1.31 -19.22
C SER A 42 -11.74 1.38 -19.48
N SER A 43 -11.00 2.20 -18.74
CA SER A 43 -9.55 2.41 -18.88
C SER A 43 -8.84 2.47 -17.53
N PRO A 44 -8.88 1.38 -16.73
CA PRO A 44 -8.29 1.36 -15.39
C PRO A 44 -6.77 1.63 -15.41
N ASP A 45 -6.08 1.27 -16.49
CA ASP A 45 -4.63 1.41 -16.63
C ASP A 45 -4.18 2.77 -17.21
N SER A 46 -5.08 3.73 -17.37
CA SER A 46 -4.71 5.05 -17.90
C SER A 46 -3.86 5.83 -16.89
N ARG A 47 -2.83 6.54 -17.38
CA ARG A 47 -1.89 7.31 -16.54
C ARG A 47 -2.55 8.32 -15.61
N ALA A 48 -3.76 8.78 -15.94
CA ALA A 48 -4.54 9.70 -15.14
C ALA A 48 -5.08 9.07 -13.85
N PHE A 49 -5.19 7.74 -13.79
CA PHE A 49 -5.74 7.00 -12.65
C PHE A 49 -4.76 6.00 -12.03
N SER A 50 -3.61 5.76 -12.66
CA SER A 50 -2.53 4.97 -12.08
C SER A 50 -1.94 5.65 -10.84
N SER A 51 -1.75 4.92 -9.75
CA SER A 51 -0.94 5.41 -8.64
C SER A 51 0.46 5.78 -9.13
N PRO A 52 1.07 6.87 -8.60
CA PRO A 52 2.42 7.25 -9.00
C PRO A 52 3.36 6.07 -8.76
N ALA A 53 4.13 5.72 -9.78
CA ALA A 53 4.96 4.53 -9.73
C ALA A 53 5.99 4.62 -8.58
N ALA A 54 6.23 3.49 -7.88
CA ALA A 54 7.04 3.43 -6.67
C ALA A 54 8.44 4.03 -6.84
N ALA A 55 8.77 5.12 -6.13
CA ALA A 55 9.99 5.90 -6.38
C ALA A 55 11.30 5.21 -5.96
N SER A 56 11.23 4.09 -5.24
CA SER A 56 12.36 3.31 -4.74
C SER A 56 12.00 1.84 -4.63
N LEU A 57 13.01 0.96 -4.50
CA LEU A 57 12.80 -0.46 -4.20
C LEU A 57 12.02 -0.67 -2.90
N ALA A 58 12.26 0.15 -1.87
CA ALA A 58 11.51 0.09 -0.62
C ALA A 58 10.01 0.34 -0.82
N GLU A 59 9.66 1.34 -1.62
CA GLU A 59 8.26 1.64 -1.92
C GLU A 59 7.63 0.55 -2.81
N ALA A 60 8.41 0.01 -3.74
CA ALA A 60 7.94 -1.06 -4.63
C ALA A 60 7.61 -2.33 -3.84
N ILE A 61 8.50 -2.71 -2.91
CA ILE A 61 8.27 -3.82 -1.99
C ILE A 61 7.06 -3.54 -1.10
N ALA A 62 6.97 -2.34 -0.50
CA ALA A 62 5.87 -1.99 0.41
C ALA A 62 4.48 -2.05 -0.25
N ARG A 63 4.41 -1.80 -1.57
CA ARG A 63 3.19 -1.89 -2.37
C ARG A 63 2.98 -3.25 -3.02
N ASP A 64 3.88 -4.19 -2.76
CA ASP A 64 3.95 -5.50 -3.40
C ASP A 64 3.95 -5.42 -4.95
N ASP A 65 4.58 -4.37 -5.50
CA ASP A 65 4.76 -4.14 -6.93
C ASP A 65 6.03 -4.84 -7.41
N VAL A 66 5.89 -6.13 -7.68
CA VAL A 66 6.99 -7.03 -8.09
C VAL A 66 7.70 -6.54 -9.34
N ASN A 67 6.97 -6.01 -10.33
CA ASN A 67 7.57 -5.58 -11.59
C ASN A 67 8.49 -4.38 -11.36
N ARG A 68 8.04 -3.37 -10.59
CA ARG A 68 8.88 -2.24 -10.21
C ARG A 68 10.07 -2.66 -9.36
N ALA A 69 9.84 -3.52 -8.37
CA ALA A 69 10.91 -4.00 -7.50
C ALA A 69 11.97 -4.78 -8.30
N TYR A 70 11.54 -5.61 -9.25
CA TYR A 70 12.40 -6.29 -10.20
C TYR A 70 13.21 -5.31 -11.05
N ASP A 71 12.59 -4.25 -11.57
CA ASP A 71 13.27 -3.23 -12.38
C ASP A 71 14.39 -2.53 -11.60
N PHE A 72 14.18 -2.22 -10.31
CA PHE A 72 15.23 -1.65 -9.45
C PHE A 72 16.40 -2.60 -9.27
N ILE A 73 16.13 -3.88 -8.97
CA ILE A 73 17.18 -4.90 -8.77
C ILE A 73 17.96 -5.11 -10.07
N ARG A 74 17.25 -5.21 -11.21
CA ARG A 74 17.89 -5.32 -12.53
C ARG A 74 18.68 -4.07 -12.90
N GLY A 75 18.25 -2.91 -12.41
CA GLY A 75 18.94 -1.62 -12.53
C GLY A 75 20.22 -1.52 -11.68
N GLY A 76 20.51 -2.51 -10.83
CA GLY A 76 21.72 -2.59 -10.02
C GLY A 76 21.50 -2.35 -8.53
N GLU A 77 20.27 -2.18 -8.06
CA GLU A 77 20.02 -2.21 -6.62
C GLU A 77 20.26 -3.62 -6.07
N ASP A 78 21.03 -3.70 -4.98
CA ASP A 78 21.35 -4.98 -4.35
C ASP A 78 20.15 -5.46 -3.51
N PRO A 79 19.57 -6.65 -3.78
CA PRO A 79 18.45 -7.21 -3.00
C PRO A 79 18.84 -7.58 -1.55
N ASN A 80 20.10 -7.40 -1.17
CA ASN A 80 20.65 -7.59 0.17
C ASN A 80 20.99 -6.29 0.87
N ALA A 81 21.13 -5.19 0.15
CA ALA A 81 21.54 -3.93 0.72
C ALA A 81 20.42 -3.38 1.62
N PRO A 82 20.74 -2.89 2.84
CA PRO A 82 19.74 -2.32 3.71
C PRO A 82 19.00 -1.15 3.06
N LEU A 83 17.67 -1.22 3.07
CA LEU A 83 16.78 -0.17 2.59
C LEU A 83 16.62 0.89 3.67
N LEU A 84 16.65 2.16 3.28
CA LEU A 84 16.23 3.26 4.14
C LEU A 84 14.71 3.42 4.02
N VAL A 85 13.98 3.06 5.08
CA VAL A 85 12.51 3.05 5.11
C VAL A 85 11.96 3.96 6.19
N GLU A 86 10.75 4.47 5.97
CA GLU A 86 10.01 5.30 6.92
C GLU A 86 8.53 4.93 6.84
N HIS A 87 7.91 4.63 7.99
CA HIS A 87 6.50 4.25 8.03
C HIS A 87 5.87 4.64 9.36
N PRO A 88 4.68 5.27 9.36
CA PRO A 88 4.07 5.82 10.57
C PRO A 88 3.82 4.74 11.63
N ALA A 89 3.32 3.57 11.23
CA ALA A 89 2.99 2.49 12.17
C ALA A 89 4.16 1.53 12.46
N LEU A 90 5.06 1.32 11.49
CA LEU A 90 6.07 0.27 11.59
C LEU A 90 7.39 0.81 12.16
N THR A 91 7.77 2.03 11.80
CA THR A 91 9.00 2.68 12.28
C THR A 91 8.75 3.86 13.22
N GLY A 92 7.48 4.18 13.50
CA GLY A 92 7.08 5.36 14.26
C GLY A 92 7.36 6.66 13.50
N GLY A 93 7.38 6.61 12.16
CA GLY A 93 7.71 7.76 11.30
C GLY A 93 9.20 8.12 11.26
N ARG A 94 10.09 7.26 11.76
CA ARG A 94 11.54 7.47 11.67
C ARG A 94 12.13 6.73 10.49
N LYS A 95 13.23 7.29 9.95
CA LYS A 95 14.05 6.61 8.94
C LYS A 95 14.89 5.52 9.59
N VAL A 96 14.66 4.27 9.19
CA VAL A 96 15.35 3.09 9.72
C VAL A 96 15.97 2.32 8.56
N ARG A 97 17.13 1.70 8.79
CA ARG A 97 17.75 0.79 7.82
C ARG A 97 17.31 -0.64 8.11
N VAL A 98 16.73 -1.29 7.11
CA VAL A 98 16.15 -2.64 7.25
C VAL A 98 16.53 -3.50 6.05
N ALA A 99 16.70 -4.80 6.26
CA ALA A 99 16.90 -5.71 5.13
C ALA A 99 15.64 -5.76 4.24
N PRO A 100 15.78 -5.81 2.90
CA PRO A 100 14.63 -5.90 1.98
C PRO A 100 13.65 -7.03 2.34
N LEU A 101 14.17 -8.18 2.75
CA LEU A 101 13.37 -9.34 3.15
C LEU A 101 12.50 -9.07 4.39
N ILE A 102 13.06 -8.40 5.41
CA ILE A 102 12.32 -8.01 6.63
C ILE A 102 11.27 -6.97 6.28
N TRP A 103 11.60 -6.03 5.39
CA TRP A 103 10.65 -5.02 4.93
C TRP A 103 9.45 -5.61 4.19
N ALA A 104 9.68 -6.61 3.34
CA ALA A 104 8.60 -7.34 2.67
C ALA A 104 7.67 -8.03 3.68
N VAL A 105 8.21 -8.61 4.75
CA VAL A 105 7.38 -9.19 5.82
C VAL A 105 6.58 -8.13 6.57
N ALA A 106 7.23 -7.03 6.95
CA ALA A 106 6.61 -5.96 7.72
C ALA A 106 5.43 -5.32 6.99
N THR A 107 5.44 -5.34 5.66
CA THR A 107 4.45 -4.73 4.77
C THR A 107 3.48 -5.74 4.15
N ASP A 108 3.52 -7.01 4.57
CA ASP A 108 2.72 -8.12 4.02
C ASP A 108 2.89 -8.35 2.50
N ALA A 109 4.08 -8.10 1.97
CA ALA A 109 4.38 -8.15 0.54
C ALA A 109 4.84 -9.57 0.10
N ASP A 110 3.89 -10.51 0.01
CA ASP A 110 4.17 -11.92 -0.30
C ASP A 110 4.88 -12.12 -1.64
N ARG A 111 4.42 -11.47 -2.72
CA ARG A 111 5.01 -11.70 -4.04
C ARG A 111 6.41 -11.11 -4.13
N SER A 112 6.62 -9.95 -3.50
CA SER A 112 7.93 -9.32 -3.39
C SER A 112 8.88 -10.13 -2.51
N LEU A 113 8.37 -10.74 -1.42
CA LEU A 113 9.13 -11.68 -0.59
C LEU A 113 9.64 -12.87 -1.42
N GLN A 114 8.76 -13.52 -2.19
CA GLN A 114 9.13 -14.65 -3.07
C GLN A 114 10.17 -14.23 -4.11
N MET A 115 9.99 -13.05 -4.72
CA MET A 115 10.94 -12.50 -5.68
C MET A 115 12.32 -12.26 -5.04
N LEU A 116 12.38 -11.63 -3.86
CA LEU A 116 13.63 -11.40 -3.13
C LEU A 116 14.34 -12.71 -2.77
N LEU A 117 13.59 -13.71 -2.29
CA LEU A 117 14.12 -15.06 -2.04
C LEU A 117 14.68 -15.70 -3.31
N GLY A 118 13.98 -15.54 -4.45
CA GLY A 118 14.45 -16.00 -5.77
C GLY A 118 15.73 -15.31 -6.26
N PHE A 119 15.95 -14.04 -5.88
CA PHE A 119 17.20 -13.31 -6.15
C PHE A 119 18.35 -13.65 -5.19
N GLY A 120 18.13 -14.56 -4.24
CA GLY A 120 19.13 -14.93 -3.26
C GLY A 120 19.36 -13.84 -2.20
N ALA A 121 18.34 -13.01 -1.92
CA ALA A 121 18.37 -12.08 -0.79
C ALA A 121 18.80 -12.85 0.48
N ARG A 122 19.84 -12.37 1.17
CA ARG A 122 20.69 -13.11 2.11
C ARG A 122 19.82 -13.85 3.10
N VAL A 123 19.65 -15.12 2.77
CA VAL A 123 18.87 -16.12 3.49
C VAL A 123 19.70 -16.63 4.66
N ASP A 124 20.48 -15.76 5.33
CA ASP A 124 21.20 -16.24 6.50
C ASP A 124 20.20 -16.60 7.61
N ALA A 125 20.57 -17.59 8.41
CA ALA A 125 19.70 -18.17 9.42
C ALA A 125 19.13 -17.11 10.39
N LYS A 126 19.89 -16.04 10.62
CA LYS A 126 19.48 -14.93 11.49
C LYS A 126 18.39 -14.09 10.82
N THR A 127 18.61 -13.64 9.59
CA THR A 127 17.66 -12.81 8.85
C THR A 127 16.34 -13.55 8.60
N ILE A 128 16.39 -14.83 8.21
CA ILE A 128 15.19 -15.64 8.03
C ILE A 128 14.42 -15.86 9.34
N ARG A 129 15.13 -16.10 10.45
CA ARG A 129 14.50 -16.22 11.76
C ARG A 129 13.82 -14.91 12.17
N GLN A 130 14.51 -13.78 12.04
CA GLN A 130 13.93 -12.45 12.32
C GLN A 130 12.69 -12.19 11.46
N ALA A 131 12.76 -12.52 10.16
CA ALA A 131 11.63 -12.42 9.24
C ALA A 131 10.45 -13.30 9.68
N ARG A 132 10.70 -14.57 10.05
CA ARG A 132 9.66 -15.49 10.51
C ARG A 132 9.01 -15.01 11.79
N CYS A 133 9.81 -14.62 12.79
CA CYS A 133 9.29 -14.13 14.07
C CYS A 133 8.48 -12.84 13.90
N LEU A 134 8.90 -11.94 13.01
CA LEU A 134 8.11 -10.77 12.67
C LEU A 134 6.77 -11.18 12.01
N ALA A 135 6.78 -12.11 11.06
CA ALA A 135 5.56 -12.61 10.42
C ALA A 135 4.60 -13.26 11.42
N GLU A 136 5.10 -14.03 12.39
CA GLU A 136 4.31 -14.61 13.47
C GLU A 136 3.69 -13.53 14.37
N GLN A 137 4.47 -12.53 14.78
CA GLN A 137 4.01 -11.43 15.62
C GLN A 137 2.95 -10.56 14.93
N LEU A 138 3.06 -10.37 13.61
CA LEU A 138 2.10 -9.63 12.80
C LEU A 138 0.91 -10.50 12.35
N GLY A 139 0.93 -11.81 12.57
CA GLY A 139 -0.13 -12.73 12.15
C GLY A 139 -0.12 -13.07 10.65
N HIS A 140 0.98 -12.83 9.95
CA HIS A 140 1.14 -13.07 8.51
C HIS A 140 1.42 -14.55 8.21
N THR A 141 0.44 -15.42 8.48
CA THR A 141 0.57 -16.90 8.39
C THR A 141 1.04 -17.41 7.02
N ARG A 142 0.70 -16.71 5.93
CA ARG A 142 1.18 -17.06 4.58
C ARG A 142 2.68 -16.84 4.46
N LEU A 143 3.19 -15.73 4.97
CA LEU A 143 4.61 -15.40 4.93
C LEU A 143 5.42 -16.32 5.84
N VAL A 144 4.88 -16.70 7.01
CA VAL A 144 5.50 -17.73 7.87
C VAL A 144 5.76 -19.00 7.07
N ARG A 145 4.73 -19.53 6.39
CA ARG A 145 4.86 -20.74 5.56
C ARG A 145 5.85 -20.56 4.41
N SER A 146 5.82 -19.40 3.74
CA SER A 146 6.77 -19.07 2.67
C SER A 146 8.22 -19.07 3.18
N LEU A 147 8.46 -18.50 4.35
CA LEU A 147 9.78 -18.43 5.00
C LEU A 147 10.25 -19.79 5.51
N GLU A 148 9.35 -20.60 6.08
CA GLU A 148 9.64 -21.97 6.51
C GLU A 148 10.12 -22.83 5.35
N LYS A 149 9.41 -22.80 4.22
CA LYS A 149 9.78 -23.55 3.01
C LYS A 149 11.18 -23.19 2.48
N HIS A 150 11.60 -21.93 2.62
CA HIS A 150 12.93 -21.49 2.19
C HIS A 150 13.99 -21.61 3.30
N GLY A 151 13.56 -21.80 4.56
CA GLY A 151 14.38 -21.86 5.76
C GLY A 151 14.51 -23.24 6.38
N GLU A 152 14.02 -24.32 5.74
CA GLU A 152 13.96 -25.69 6.29
C GLU A 152 15.31 -26.23 6.82
N ASN A 153 16.44 -25.65 6.41
CA ASN A 153 17.78 -26.02 6.87
C ASN A 153 18.40 -25.08 7.93
N LEU A 154 17.71 -24.01 8.35
CA LEU A 154 18.33 -22.89 9.09
C LEU A 154 17.59 -22.43 10.36
N ALA A 155 16.32 -22.80 10.55
CA ALA A 155 15.45 -22.11 11.52
C ALA A 155 14.66 -23.03 12.48
N ASN A 156 15.07 -24.29 12.68
CA ASN A 156 14.37 -25.18 13.58
C ASN A 156 15.09 -25.19 14.94
N ASP A 157 14.47 -24.54 15.94
CA ASP A 157 14.30 -25.05 17.32
C ASP A 157 14.08 -23.94 18.36
N GLU A 158 14.41 -22.68 18.08
CA GLU A 158 14.19 -21.58 19.03
C GLU A 158 12.80 -20.93 18.83
N PRO A 159 11.92 -20.91 19.85
CA PRO A 159 10.65 -20.20 19.79
C PRO A 159 10.86 -18.70 19.60
N CYS A 160 10.02 -18.07 18.79
CA CYS A 160 10.05 -16.62 18.64
C CYS A 160 9.75 -15.93 19.98
N PRO A 161 10.49 -14.87 20.34
CA PRO A 161 10.23 -14.14 21.57
C PRO A 161 8.80 -13.63 21.56
N ARG A 162 8.06 -13.92 22.64
CA ARG A 162 6.69 -13.44 22.80
C ARG A 162 6.72 -11.90 22.76
N PRO A 163 5.81 -11.25 22.02
CA PRO A 163 5.76 -9.79 21.99
C PRO A 163 5.60 -9.30 23.43
N GLY A 164 6.60 -8.56 23.92
CA GLY A 164 6.52 -7.92 25.23
C GLY A 164 5.42 -6.85 25.20
N GLU A 165 4.65 -6.73 26.29
CA GLU A 165 3.56 -5.77 26.53
C GLU A 165 3.95 -4.28 26.43
N SER A 166 5.10 -3.96 25.87
CA SER A 166 5.57 -2.61 25.63
C SER A 166 5.01 -2.11 24.30
N GLY A 167 4.31 -0.98 24.30
CA GLY A 167 3.81 -0.26 23.12
C GLY A 167 4.92 0.32 22.22
N VAL A 168 5.94 -0.48 21.91
CA VAL A 168 6.99 -0.20 20.94
C VAL A 168 6.62 -0.72 19.56
N THR A 169 7.15 -0.05 18.55
CA THR A 169 6.93 -0.41 17.15
C THR A 169 7.58 -1.77 16.81
N PRO A 170 7.08 -2.52 15.80
CA PRO A 170 7.64 -3.82 15.43
C PRO A 170 9.16 -3.79 15.14
N PHE A 171 9.66 -2.71 14.54
CA PHE A 171 11.09 -2.56 14.29
C PHE A 171 11.91 -2.22 15.55
N GLU A 172 11.34 -1.55 16.54
CA GLU A 172 12.01 -1.36 17.84
C GLU A 172 12.11 -2.67 18.63
N ALA A 173 11.12 -3.55 18.50
CA ALA A 173 11.17 -4.88 19.09
C ALA A 173 12.28 -5.74 18.45
N LEU A 174 12.42 -5.67 17.12
CA LEU A 174 13.50 -6.35 16.39
C LEU A 174 14.89 -5.81 16.74
N ALA A 175 15.05 -4.49 16.86
CA ALA A 175 16.35 -3.87 17.17
C ALA A 175 16.88 -4.19 18.58
N ARG A 176 16.03 -4.65 19.51
CA ARG A 176 16.43 -5.09 20.86
C ARG A 176 16.78 -6.57 20.95
N ALA A 177 16.49 -7.35 19.91
CA ALA A 177 16.75 -8.78 19.86
C ALA A 177 18.13 -9.13 19.23
N ASP A 178 18.93 -8.11 18.91
CA ASP A 178 20.31 -8.19 18.42
C ASP A 178 21.32 -7.89 19.54
#